data_AF-A0A507D5H6-F1
#
_entry.id   AF-A0A507D5H6-F1
#
_cell.length_a   1.000
_cell.length_b   1.000
_cell.length_c   1.000
_cell.angle_alpha   90.00
_cell.angle_beta   90.00
_cell.angle_gamma   90.00
#
_symmetry.space_group_name_H-M   'P 1'
#
loop_
_entity.id
_entity.type
_entity.pdbx_description
1 polymer ?
#
loop_
_entity_poly.entity_id
_entity_poly.type
_entity_poly.pdbx_seq_one_letter_code
_entity_poly.pdbx_strand_id
1 'polypeptide(L)'
;MMRRFSTATAMRAEVVTATGETLTGGKLERKFAISKAQKWLKEDGQKYHRQQAAKFAPFPLNPLFKPQPPLSDAMRSEIYAAYTSNPSVESPLKLANQHSISVARVEAILRLKALQASMEKANTPIQVHLTYNMEKLLKVDPNGRTRITEPLRYNSSERLKPLFQFIGEVDAISPEDAAMLLGKEPYANVQHNLDKQAERMFSVDGQGGDKVARAGVSTEIERDASKGSKFNFAFVDISAVDKRPMFIRDTRGTLRRASKLEVYKKKTKKPAFFM
;
A
#
# COMPACT_ATOMS: atom_id res chain seq x y z
N MET A 1 33.79 33.77 1.77
CA MET A 1 34.70 33.24 2.82
C MET A 1 34.47 31.73 2.92
N MET A 2 35.20 30.91 2.16
CA MET A 2 35.04 29.45 2.12
C MET A 2 35.90 28.80 3.22
N ARG A 3 35.27 28.13 4.19
CA ARG A 3 35.98 27.28 5.16
C ARG A 3 36.24 25.92 4.50
N ARG A 4 37.51 25.59 4.25
CA ARG A 4 37.95 24.24 3.89
C ARG A 4 38.04 23.41 5.17
N PHE A 5 37.31 22.30 5.23
CA PHE A 5 37.48 21.30 6.29
C PHE A 5 38.73 20.47 5.97
N SER A 6 39.76 20.58 6.81
CA SER A 6 40.92 19.69 6.81
C SER A 6 40.59 18.47 7.67
N THR A 7 40.49 17.30 7.06
CA THR A 7 40.41 16.03 7.81
C THR A 7 41.82 15.56 8.11
N ALA A 8 42.28 15.85 9.32
CA ALA A 8 43.48 15.24 9.87
C ALA A 8 43.29 13.72 9.93
N THR A 9 44.17 13.00 9.23
CA THR A 9 44.28 11.54 9.27
C THR A 9 44.84 11.16 10.64
N ALA A 10 43.95 10.88 11.60
CA ALA A 10 44.34 10.30 12.87
C ALA A 10 44.85 8.87 12.64
N MET A 11 46.02 8.60 13.21
CA MET A 11 46.84 7.41 13.03
C MET A 11 46.06 6.09 13.14
N ARG A 12 46.16 5.28 12.09
CA ARG A 12 45.70 3.89 12.03
C ARG A 12 46.79 3.03 12.68
N ALA A 13 46.52 2.50 13.87
CA ALA A 13 47.44 1.61 14.56
C ALA A 13 47.63 0.33 13.72
N GLU A 14 48.88 0.06 13.32
CA GLU A 14 49.25 -1.20 12.69
C GLU A 14 49.19 -2.32 13.73
N VAL A 15 48.25 -3.24 13.55
CA VAL A 15 48.22 -4.49 14.33
C VAL A 15 49.12 -5.49 13.62
N VAL A 16 50.36 -5.61 14.10
CA VAL A 16 51.33 -6.61 13.64
C VAL A 16 50.95 -7.97 14.26
N THR A 17 50.61 -8.94 13.42
CA THR A 17 50.47 -10.34 13.83
C THR A 17 51.84 -11.01 13.90
N ALA A 18 52.03 -11.91 14.87
CA ALA A 18 53.31 -12.58 15.21
C ALA A 18 53.95 -13.47 14.12
N THR A 19 53.39 -13.52 12.91
CA THR A 19 53.86 -14.37 11.80
C THR A 19 54.44 -13.61 10.61
N GLY A 20 54.68 -12.30 10.72
CA GLY A 20 55.54 -11.57 9.79
C GLY A 20 55.04 -11.43 8.33
N GLU A 21 53.77 -11.70 8.03
CA GLU A 21 53.20 -11.48 6.70
C GLU A 21 52.54 -10.09 6.58
N THR A 22 53.14 -9.20 5.79
CA THR A 22 52.58 -7.89 5.42
C THR A 22 51.48 -8.04 4.37
N LEU A 23 50.31 -8.52 4.80
CA LEU A 23 49.13 -8.50 3.94
C LEU A 23 48.61 -7.06 3.84
N THR A 24 48.79 -6.45 2.68
CA THR A 24 48.15 -5.20 2.21
C THR A 24 46.84 -4.93 2.98
N GLY A 25 46.77 -3.79 3.68
CA GLY A 25 45.85 -3.49 4.79
C GLY A 25 44.34 -3.73 4.61
N GLY A 26 43.87 -4.17 3.44
CA GLY A 26 42.48 -4.63 3.23
C GLY A 26 42.26 -6.15 3.41
N LYS A 27 43.28 -7.01 3.28
CA LYS A 27 43.10 -8.48 3.34
C LYS A 27 43.15 -9.05 4.76
N LEU A 28 44.05 -8.56 5.62
CA LEU A 28 44.12 -8.91 7.04
C LEU A 28 42.85 -8.50 7.80
N GLU A 29 42.39 -7.27 7.57
CA GLU A 29 41.15 -6.75 8.17
C GLU A 29 39.94 -7.61 7.82
N ARG A 30 39.88 -8.14 6.59
CA ARG A 30 38.80 -9.04 6.15
C ARG A 30 38.82 -10.38 6.87
N LYS A 31 39.99 -11.05 6.98
CA LYS A 31 40.10 -12.33 7.70
C LYS A 31 39.74 -12.17 9.17
N PHE A 32 40.20 -11.09 9.81
CA PHE A 32 39.86 -10.76 11.19
C PHE A 32 38.36 -10.47 11.36
N ALA A 33 37.76 -9.68 10.46
CA ALA A 33 36.32 -9.40 10.48
C ALA A 33 35.48 -10.67 10.31
N ILE A 34 35.88 -11.58 9.41
CA ILE A 34 35.21 -12.88 9.23
C ILE A 34 35.31 -13.72 10.49
N SER A 35 36.50 -13.83 11.09
CA SER A 35 36.69 -14.57 12.34
C SER A 35 35.83 -14.01 13.47
N LYS A 36 35.79 -12.68 13.61
CA LYS A 36 34.92 -11.98 14.58
C LYS A 36 33.44 -12.25 14.32
N ALA A 37 33.00 -12.21 13.06
CA ALA A 37 31.62 -12.50 12.68
C ALA A 37 31.24 -13.96 12.94
N GLN A 38 32.15 -14.91 12.69
CA GLN A 38 31.95 -16.33 12.99
C GLN A 38 31.86 -16.58 14.49
N LYS A 39 32.70 -15.92 15.30
CA LYS A 39 32.60 -15.96 16.76
C LYS A 39 31.22 -15.47 17.23
N TRP A 40 30.79 -14.32 16.72
CA TRP A 40 29.46 -13.78 17.03
C TRP A 40 28.34 -14.73 16.60
N LEU A 41 28.40 -15.33 15.40
CA LEU A 41 27.39 -16.25 14.90
C LEU A 41 27.27 -17.52 15.76
N LYS A 42 28.37 -17.99 16.35
CA LYS A 42 28.41 -19.14 17.27
C LYS A 42 27.91 -18.79 18.67
N GLU A 43 28.13 -17.56 19.12
CA GLU A 43 27.70 -17.06 20.42
C GLU A 43 26.31 -16.39 20.28
N ASP A 44 26.29 -15.06 20.27
CA ASP A 44 25.10 -14.23 20.23
C ASP A 44 24.16 -14.50 19.04
N GLY A 45 24.70 -14.88 17.89
CA GLY A 45 23.95 -15.12 16.67
C GLY A 45 23.08 -16.37 16.71
N GLN A 46 23.40 -17.34 17.58
CA GLN A 46 22.64 -18.60 17.67
C GLN A 46 21.18 -18.38 18.04
N LYS A 47 20.85 -17.34 18.81
CA LYS A 47 19.47 -16.99 19.16
C LYS A 47 18.61 -16.65 17.93
N TYR A 48 19.23 -16.19 16.85
CA TYR A 48 18.54 -15.87 15.60
C TYR A 48 18.55 -17.01 14.58
N HIS A 49 19.26 -18.11 14.86
CA HIS A 49 19.26 -19.29 13.98
C HIS A 49 17.87 -19.92 13.90
N ARG A 50 17.16 -19.97 15.03
CA ARG A 50 15.78 -20.45 15.12
C ARG A 50 14.85 -19.26 15.35
N GLN A 51 13.56 -19.45 15.09
CA GLN A 51 12.50 -18.43 15.21
C GLN A 51 12.26 -17.94 16.67
N GLN A 52 13.14 -18.27 17.62
CA GLN A 52 13.00 -17.96 19.03
C GLN A 52 13.62 -16.59 19.35
N ALA A 53 12.75 -15.60 19.48
CA ALA A 53 13.01 -14.34 20.19
C ALA A 53 13.91 -13.29 19.50
N ALA A 54 13.39 -12.68 18.45
CA ALA A 54 13.65 -11.26 18.26
C ALA A 54 12.78 -10.43 19.23
N LYS A 55 13.41 -9.50 19.96
CA LYS A 55 12.70 -8.40 20.64
C LYS A 55 11.92 -7.61 19.59
N PHE A 56 10.76 -7.04 19.95
CA PHE A 56 9.85 -6.36 19.03
C PHE A 56 10.41 -5.06 18.40
N ALA A 57 11.64 -4.67 18.76
CA ALA A 57 12.40 -3.61 18.10
C ALA A 57 13.45 -4.26 17.18
N PRO A 58 13.15 -4.43 15.87
CA PRO A 58 14.06 -5.13 14.96
C PRO A 58 15.35 -4.35 14.71
N PHE A 59 15.32 -3.03 14.88
CA PHE A 59 16.48 -2.16 14.73
C PHE A 59 16.83 -1.51 16.07
N PRO A 60 17.97 -1.85 16.69
CA PRO A 60 18.34 -1.31 18.01
C PRO A 60 18.55 0.21 17.99
N LEU A 61 18.97 0.77 16.85
CA LEU A 61 19.20 2.20 16.67
C LEU A 61 17.94 2.98 16.25
N ASN A 62 16.82 2.31 15.96
CA ASN A 62 15.57 2.96 15.59
C ASN A 62 14.41 2.47 16.47
N PRO A 63 14.23 3.07 17.66
CA PRO A 63 13.17 2.66 18.59
C PRO A 63 11.76 3.05 18.11
N LEU A 64 11.64 3.97 17.14
CA LEU A 64 10.35 4.38 16.58
C LEU A 64 9.76 3.31 15.65
N PHE A 65 10.60 2.48 15.04
CA PHE A 65 10.15 1.40 14.18
C PHE A 65 9.75 0.16 15.00
N LYS A 66 8.45 0.03 15.26
CA LYS A 66 7.82 -1.09 15.98
C LYS A 66 6.79 -1.77 15.06
N PRO A 67 7.17 -2.81 14.31
CA PRO A 67 6.28 -3.42 13.32
C PRO A 67 5.11 -4.10 14.02
N GLN A 68 3.88 -3.68 13.72
CA GLN A 68 2.68 -4.38 14.18
C GLN A 68 2.61 -5.78 13.55
N PRO A 69 2.17 -6.80 14.30
CA PRO A 69 1.98 -8.14 13.73
C PRO A 69 0.94 -8.08 12.60
N PRO A 70 1.11 -8.87 11.52
CA PRO A 70 0.11 -8.93 10.45
C PRO A 70 -1.15 -9.68 10.90
N LEU A 71 -2.21 -9.57 10.10
CA LEU A 71 -3.46 -10.31 10.30
C LEU A 71 -3.27 -11.79 9.97
N SER A 72 -3.86 -12.67 10.78
CA SER A 72 -3.84 -14.12 10.53
C SER A 72 -4.56 -14.49 9.24
N ASP A 73 -4.12 -15.58 8.60
CA ASP A 73 -4.80 -16.09 7.41
C ASP A 73 -6.25 -16.49 7.69
N ALA A 74 -6.52 -17.03 8.87
CA ALA A 74 -7.86 -17.35 9.34
C ALA A 74 -8.77 -16.11 9.34
N MET A 75 -8.32 -15.00 9.96
CA MET A 75 -9.11 -13.76 10.01
C MET A 75 -9.26 -13.11 8.64
N ARG A 76 -8.23 -13.17 7.78
CA ARG A 76 -8.35 -12.70 6.38
C ARG A 76 -9.38 -13.50 5.59
N SER A 77 -9.44 -14.81 5.83
CA SER A 77 -10.41 -15.71 5.20
C SER A 77 -11.82 -15.49 5.75
N GLU A 78 -11.96 -15.20 7.04
CA GLU A 78 -13.23 -14.81 7.68
C GLU A 78 -13.80 -13.51 7.07
N ILE A 79 -12.98 -12.47 6.96
CA ILE A 79 -13.35 -11.19 6.31
C ILE A 79 -13.84 -11.43 4.88
N TYR A 80 -13.13 -12.27 4.13
CA TYR A 80 -13.50 -12.60 2.75
C TYR A 80 -14.79 -13.42 2.68
N ALA A 81 -14.99 -14.38 3.59
CA ALA A 81 -16.22 -15.17 3.69
C ALA A 81 -17.43 -14.29 4.04
N ALA A 82 -17.27 -13.37 4.99
CA ALA A 82 -18.32 -12.42 5.37
C ALA A 82 -18.72 -11.54 4.17
N TYR A 83 -17.76 -10.96 3.46
CA TYR A 83 -18.02 -10.15 2.27
C TYR A 83 -18.69 -10.96 1.15
N THR A 84 -18.19 -12.16 0.85
CA THR A 84 -18.71 -12.99 -0.25
C THR A 84 -20.11 -13.55 0.03
N SER A 85 -20.48 -13.71 1.30
CA SER A 85 -21.82 -14.14 1.68
C SER A 85 -22.90 -13.10 1.33
N ASN A 86 -22.67 -11.82 1.67
CA ASN A 86 -23.63 -10.74 1.45
C ASN A 86 -22.92 -9.39 1.17
N PRO A 87 -22.45 -9.16 -0.07
CA PRO A 87 -21.69 -7.94 -0.41
C PRO A 87 -22.46 -6.62 -0.20
N SER A 88 -23.80 -6.67 -0.24
CA SER A 88 -24.67 -5.49 -0.03
C SER A 88 -24.79 -5.11 1.44
N VAL A 89 -24.66 -6.07 2.36
CA VAL A 89 -24.81 -5.86 3.81
C VAL A 89 -23.45 -5.70 4.47
N GLU A 90 -22.47 -6.49 4.05
CA GLU A 90 -21.08 -6.45 4.54
C GLU A 90 -20.24 -5.55 3.63
N SER A 91 -20.42 -4.23 3.77
CA SER A 91 -19.57 -3.27 3.05
C SER A 91 -18.14 -3.27 3.61
N PRO A 92 -17.11 -2.91 2.82
CA PRO A 92 -15.73 -2.81 3.31
C PRO A 92 -15.59 -1.90 4.54
N LEU A 93 -16.40 -0.83 4.62
CA LEU A 93 -16.45 0.08 5.75
C LEU A 93 -17.00 -0.61 7.02
N LYS A 94 -18.06 -1.41 6.88
CA LYS A 94 -18.63 -2.18 7.99
C LYS A 94 -17.65 -3.21 8.53
N LEU A 95 -17.00 -3.96 7.63
CA LEU A 95 -15.97 -4.95 7.97
C LEU A 95 -14.76 -4.29 8.65
N ALA A 96 -14.34 -3.12 8.16
CA ALA A 96 -13.28 -2.31 8.77
C ALA A 96 -13.60 -1.92 10.21
N ASN A 97 -14.83 -1.46 10.45
CA ASN A 97 -15.32 -1.12 11.80
C ASN A 97 -15.40 -2.34 12.73
N GLN A 98 -15.88 -3.49 12.23
CA GLN A 98 -16.00 -4.72 13.02
C GLN A 98 -14.64 -5.27 13.48
N HIS A 99 -13.65 -5.24 12.59
CA HIS A 99 -12.32 -5.80 12.85
C HIS A 99 -11.29 -4.75 13.30
N SER A 100 -11.67 -3.48 13.50
CA SER A 100 -10.80 -2.35 13.86
C SER A 100 -9.58 -2.19 12.94
N ILE A 101 -9.80 -2.45 11.64
CA ILE A 101 -8.78 -2.36 10.59
C ILE A 101 -9.13 -1.29 9.57
N SER A 102 -8.13 -0.77 8.87
CA SER A 102 -8.27 0.31 7.92
C SER A 102 -9.06 -0.16 6.70
N VAL A 103 -9.90 0.72 6.15
CA VAL A 103 -10.74 0.38 4.99
C VAL A 103 -9.88 -0.07 3.81
N ALA A 104 -8.77 0.65 3.56
CA ALA A 104 -7.81 0.30 2.51
C ALA A 104 -7.20 -1.10 2.70
N ARG A 105 -6.98 -1.54 3.95
CA ARG A 105 -6.47 -2.89 4.23
C ARG A 105 -7.54 -3.94 4.00
N VAL A 106 -8.80 -3.69 4.39
CA VAL A 106 -9.92 -4.59 4.08
C VAL A 106 -10.05 -4.77 2.57
N GLU A 107 -10.06 -3.68 1.80
CA GLU A 107 -10.14 -3.76 0.34
C GLU A 107 -8.99 -4.60 -0.25
N ALA A 108 -7.77 -4.42 0.25
CA ALA A 108 -6.62 -5.21 -0.18
C ALA A 108 -6.77 -6.70 0.16
N ILE A 109 -7.25 -7.03 1.35
CA ILE A 109 -7.53 -8.42 1.76
C ILE A 109 -8.54 -9.06 0.81
N LEU A 110 -9.64 -8.36 0.52
CA LEU A 110 -10.68 -8.85 -0.37
C LEU A 110 -10.15 -9.10 -1.79
N ARG A 111 -9.34 -8.17 -2.33
CA ARG A 111 -8.70 -8.35 -3.65
C ARG A 111 -7.73 -9.54 -3.67
N LEU A 112 -6.86 -9.65 -2.67
CA LEU A 112 -5.86 -10.71 -2.59
C LEU A 112 -6.50 -12.10 -2.38
N LYS A 113 -7.56 -12.20 -1.57
CA LYS A 113 -8.30 -13.45 -1.39
C LYS A 113 -9.13 -13.82 -2.62
N ALA A 114 -9.70 -12.84 -3.33
CA ALA A 114 -10.33 -13.09 -4.62
C ALA A 114 -9.33 -13.64 -5.67
N LEU A 115 -8.10 -13.09 -5.68
CA LEU A 115 -7.00 -13.59 -6.52
C LEU A 115 -6.55 -14.99 -6.08
N GLN A 116 -6.45 -15.26 -4.78
CA GLN A 116 -6.17 -16.61 -4.28
C GLN A 116 -7.23 -17.60 -4.79
N ALA A 117 -8.51 -17.27 -4.67
CA ALA A 117 -9.60 -18.12 -5.14
C ALA A 117 -9.59 -18.31 -6.67
N SER A 118 -9.11 -17.34 -7.45
CA SER A 118 -8.96 -17.51 -8.91
C SER A 118 -7.78 -18.41 -9.25
N MET A 119 -6.68 -18.34 -8.50
CA MET A 119 -5.53 -19.24 -8.64
C MET A 119 -5.87 -20.69 -8.25
N GLU A 120 -6.66 -20.88 -7.20
CA GLU A 120 -7.19 -22.20 -6.80
C GLU A 120 -8.03 -22.82 -7.92
N LYS A 121 -8.93 -22.03 -8.52
CA LYS A 121 -9.71 -22.46 -9.69
C LYS A 121 -8.85 -22.79 -10.90
N ALA A 122 -7.72 -22.12 -11.06
CA ALA A 122 -6.74 -22.39 -12.10
C ALA A 122 -5.77 -23.54 -11.74
N ASN A 123 -5.98 -24.25 -10.63
CA ASN A 123 -5.12 -25.32 -10.11
C ASN A 123 -3.65 -24.90 -9.93
N THR A 124 -3.40 -23.62 -9.65
CA THR A 124 -2.04 -23.13 -9.36
C THR A 124 -1.67 -23.46 -7.90
N PRO A 125 -0.49 -24.03 -7.61
CA PRO A 125 -0.12 -24.41 -6.25
C PRO A 125 0.09 -23.19 -5.34
N ILE A 126 -0.57 -23.18 -4.18
CA ILE A 126 -0.46 -22.12 -3.16
C ILE A 126 0.57 -22.50 -2.09
N GLN A 127 1.41 -21.54 -1.71
CA GLN A 127 2.47 -21.72 -0.73
C GLN A 127 1.98 -21.63 0.73
N VAL A 128 1.19 -22.60 1.17
CA VAL A 128 0.58 -22.61 2.52
C VAL A 128 1.63 -22.69 3.65
N HIS A 129 2.66 -23.53 3.49
CA HIS A 129 3.70 -23.70 4.50
C HIS A 129 4.55 -22.44 4.71
N LEU A 130 4.77 -21.66 3.65
CA LEU A 130 5.48 -20.40 3.76
C LEU A 130 4.66 -19.42 4.60
N THR A 131 3.37 -19.28 4.30
CA THR A 131 2.44 -18.43 5.05
C THR A 131 2.44 -18.79 6.53
N TYR A 132 2.29 -20.08 6.86
CA TYR A 132 2.31 -20.57 8.25
C TYR A 132 3.61 -20.19 8.99
N ASN A 133 4.76 -20.44 8.36
CA ASN A 133 6.07 -20.14 8.97
C ASN A 133 6.29 -18.62 9.14
N MET A 134 5.80 -17.80 8.21
CA MET A 134 5.87 -16.36 8.28
C MET A 134 4.97 -15.78 9.38
N GLU A 135 3.76 -16.31 9.54
CA GLU A 135 2.86 -15.90 10.63
C GLU A 135 3.45 -16.24 12.00
N LYS A 136 4.06 -17.42 12.13
CA LYS A 136 4.80 -17.80 13.33
C LYS A 136 5.99 -16.89 13.61
N LEU A 137 6.78 -16.55 12.58
CA LEU A 137 7.93 -15.64 12.71
C LEU A 137 7.51 -14.23 13.12
N LEU A 138 6.41 -13.73 12.56
CA LEU A 138 5.88 -12.39 12.82
C LEU A 138 4.99 -12.31 14.07
N LYS A 139 4.93 -13.40 14.85
CA LYS A 139 4.16 -13.50 16.11
C LYS A 139 2.70 -13.11 15.93
N VAL A 140 2.09 -13.60 14.87
CA VAL A 140 0.65 -13.47 14.66
C VAL A 140 -0.09 -14.28 15.71
N ASP A 141 -1.10 -13.70 16.33
CA ASP A 141 -1.96 -14.39 17.26
C ASP A 141 -2.95 -15.30 16.49
N PRO A 142 -2.85 -16.64 16.63
CA PRO A 142 -3.78 -17.54 15.95
C PRO A 142 -5.19 -17.44 16.52
N ASN A 143 -5.32 -17.05 17.79
CA ASN A 143 -6.58 -16.98 18.53
C ASN A 143 -7.22 -15.58 18.49
N GLY A 144 -6.63 -14.62 17.75
CA GLY A 144 -7.15 -13.24 17.64
C GLY A 144 -7.20 -12.48 18.97
N ARG A 145 -6.39 -12.85 19.96
CA ARG A 145 -6.39 -12.21 21.29
C ARG A 145 -5.79 -10.81 21.24
N THR A 146 -4.70 -10.63 20.48
CA THR A 146 -4.18 -9.31 20.16
C THR A 146 -5.08 -8.61 19.17
N ARG A 147 -5.82 -7.61 19.66
CA ARG A 147 -6.58 -6.70 18.79
C ARG A 147 -5.62 -5.74 18.13
N ILE A 148 -5.33 -5.97 16.84
CA ILE A 148 -4.63 -5.00 16.02
C ILE A 148 -5.60 -3.84 15.82
N THR A 149 -5.27 -2.68 16.38
CA THR A 149 -6.07 -1.46 16.20
C THR A 149 -5.29 -0.55 15.29
N GLU A 150 -5.87 -0.21 14.15
CA GLU A 150 -5.33 0.79 13.25
C GLU A 150 -6.36 1.88 12.98
N PRO A 151 -5.93 3.09 12.60
CA PRO A 151 -6.86 4.12 12.21
C PRO A 151 -7.66 3.64 10.99
N LEU A 152 -9.00 3.71 11.09
CA LEU A 152 -9.92 3.35 10.01
C LEU A 152 -9.58 4.10 8.71
N ARG A 153 -9.14 5.35 8.86
CA ARG A 153 -8.84 6.31 7.79
C ARG A 153 -7.45 6.90 7.99
N TYR A 154 -6.69 7.01 6.91
CA TYR A 154 -5.45 7.78 6.90
C TYR A 154 -5.77 9.18 6.40
N ASN A 155 -5.83 10.15 7.30
CA ASN A 155 -5.91 11.55 6.90
C ASN A 155 -4.54 11.94 6.34
N SER A 156 -4.49 12.41 5.10
CA SER A 156 -3.29 13.06 4.59
C SER A 156 -3.08 14.33 5.39
N SER A 157 -2.15 14.31 6.35
CA SER A 157 -1.78 15.50 7.10
C SER A 157 -1.14 16.49 6.13
N GLU A 158 -1.95 17.39 5.59
CA GLU A 158 -1.41 18.62 5.01
C GLU A 158 -0.61 19.32 6.10
N ARG A 159 0.58 19.82 5.77
CA ARG A 159 1.38 20.59 6.72
C ARG A 159 0.67 21.92 6.98
N LEU A 160 -0.19 21.93 8.00
CA LEU A 160 -0.91 23.13 8.41
C LEU A 160 0.09 24.11 9.02
N LYS A 161 -0.01 25.37 8.61
CA LYS A 161 0.68 26.46 9.30
C LYS A 161 -0.06 26.69 10.62
N PRO A 162 0.63 26.74 11.77
CA PRO A 162 -0.03 27.08 13.02
C PRO A 162 -0.62 28.48 12.92
N LEU A 163 -1.92 28.60 13.21
CA LEU A 163 -2.65 29.86 13.24
C LEU A 163 -3.08 30.11 14.69
N PHE A 164 -2.74 31.27 15.23
CA PHE A 164 -3.17 31.71 16.56
C PHE A 164 -4.08 32.93 16.38
N GLN A 165 -5.27 32.88 16.96
CA GLN A 165 -6.24 33.97 16.90
C GLN A 165 -6.64 34.37 18.32
N PHE A 166 -6.61 35.67 18.58
CA PHE A 166 -7.11 36.24 19.84
C PHE A 166 -8.63 36.32 19.78
N ILE A 167 -9.27 35.79 20.80
CA ILE A 167 -10.73 35.65 20.92
C ILE A 167 -11.14 36.18 22.28
N GLY A 168 -12.36 36.70 22.39
CA GLY A 168 -12.88 37.24 23.64
C GLY A 168 -12.95 36.16 24.72
N GLU A 169 -12.80 36.55 25.99
CA GLU A 169 -12.77 35.60 27.12
C GLU A 169 -14.07 34.79 27.28
N VAL A 170 -15.17 35.28 26.72
CA VAL A 170 -16.50 34.66 26.78
C VAL A 170 -16.76 33.74 25.57
N ASP A 171 -16.01 33.92 24.48
CA ASP A 171 -16.26 33.22 23.23
C ASP A 171 -15.58 31.85 23.24
N ALA A 172 -16.33 30.80 22.90
CA ALA A 172 -15.80 29.44 22.75
C ALA A 172 -15.64 29.07 21.27
N ILE A 173 -14.50 28.48 20.92
CA ILE A 173 -14.21 28.03 19.55
C ILE A 173 -14.72 26.60 19.36
N SER A 174 -15.61 26.40 18.40
CA SER A 174 -15.97 25.06 17.92
C SER A 174 -14.92 24.52 16.93
N PRO A 175 -14.73 23.18 16.80
CA PRO A 175 -13.95 22.60 15.71
C PRO A 175 -14.42 23.05 14.31
N GLU A 176 -15.69 23.41 14.16
CA GLU A 176 -16.24 23.96 12.92
C GLU A 176 -15.74 25.38 12.65
N ASP A 177 -15.69 26.22 13.68
CA ASP A 177 -15.12 27.56 13.59
C ASP A 177 -13.63 27.50 13.27
N ALA A 178 -12.90 26.57 13.90
CA ALA A 178 -11.50 26.32 13.59
C ALA A 178 -11.29 25.90 12.13
N ALA A 179 -12.17 25.05 11.58
CA ALA A 179 -12.11 24.67 10.17
C ALA A 179 -12.37 25.88 9.26
N MET A 180 -13.35 26.72 9.60
CA MET A 180 -13.64 27.97 8.89
C MET A 180 -12.44 28.93 8.89
N LEU A 181 -11.80 29.13 10.04
CA LEU A 181 -10.60 29.96 10.18
C LEU A 181 -9.41 29.44 9.36
N LEU A 182 -9.28 28.12 9.23
CA LEU A 182 -8.28 27.48 8.39
C LEU A 182 -8.66 27.45 6.89
N GLY A 183 -9.87 27.91 6.53
CA GLY A 183 -10.41 27.82 5.17
C GLY A 183 -10.60 26.37 4.70
N LYS A 184 -10.96 25.47 5.63
CA LYS A 184 -11.12 24.03 5.41
C LYS A 184 -12.55 23.58 5.69
N GLU A 185 -12.92 22.43 5.13
CA GLU A 185 -14.19 21.77 5.50
C GLU A 185 -14.13 21.24 6.94
N PRO A 186 -15.25 21.24 7.69
CA PRO A 186 -15.34 20.59 8.98
C PRO A 186 -14.90 19.13 8.93
N TYR A 187 -14.21 18.68 9.99
CA TYR A 187 -13.62 17.34 10.03
C TYR A 187 -14.64 16.21 9.79
N ALA A 188 -15.85 16.34 10.34
CA ALA A 188 -16.93 15.37 10.15
C ALA A 188 -17.34 15.23 8.67
N ASN A 189 -17.35 16.32 7.91
CA ASN A 189 -17.68 16.31 6.48
C ASN A 189 -16.58 15.64 5.67
N VAL A 190 -15.32 15.94 5.99
CA VAL A 190 -14.16 15.29 5.37
C VAL A 190 -14.22 13.77 5.60
N GLN A 191 -14.52 13.34 6.83
CA GLN A 191 -14.69 11.94 7.18
C GLN A 191 -15.80 11.25 6.37
N HIS A 192 -16.97 11.89 6.28
CA HIS A 192 -18.10 11.37 5.50
C HIS A 192 -17.79 11.27 4.01
N ASN A 193 -17.08 12.27 3.47
CA ASN A 193 -16.65 12.29 2.08
C ASN A 193 -15.65 11.16 1.79
N LEU A 194 -14.73 10.88 2.71
CA LEU A 194 -13.80 9.76 2.60
C LEU A 194 -14.53 8.41 2.59
N ASP A 195 -15.53 8.22 3.45
CA ASP A 195 -16.33 6.99 3.47
C ASP A 195 -17.07 6.76 2.15
N LYS A 196 -17.77 7.79 1.67
CA LYS A 196 -18.46 7.73 0.37
C LYS A 196 -17.50 7.44 -0.78
N GLN A 197 -16.28 7.95 -0.73
CA GLN A 197 -15.26 7.68 -1.75
C GLN A 197 -14.77 6.24 -1.69
N ALA A 198 -14.50 5.71 -0.49
CA ALA A 198 -14.07 4.33 -0.30
C ALA A 198 -15.10 3.33 -0.85
N GLU A 199 -16.38 3.53 -0.55
CA GLU A 199 -17.46 2.68 -1.07
C GLU A 199 -17.56 2.70 -2.60
N ARG A 200 -17.34 3.86 -3.24
CA ARG A 200 -17.40 3.99 -4.71
C ARG A 200 -16.23 3.34 -5.44
N MET A 201 -15.05 3.34 -4.82
CA MET A 201 -13.81 2.89 -5.45
C MET A 201 -13.65 1.38 -5.41
N PHE A 202 -14.33 0.70 -4.48
CA PHE A 202 -14.19 -0.72 -4.31
C PHE A 202 -15.04 -1.53 -5.31
N SER A 203 -14.35 -2.29 -6.16
CA SER A 203 -14.92 -3.35 -6.98
C SER A 203 -13.98 -4.54 -6.88
N VAL A 204 -14.49 -5.70 -6.45
CA VAL A 204 -13.71 -6.93 -6.54
C VAL A 204 -13.64 -7.33 -8.01
N ASP A 205 -12.43 -7.24 -8.57
CA ASP A 205 -12.13 -7.74 -9.90
C ASP A 205 -12.51 -9.22 -9.97
N GLY A 206 -13.46 -9.55 -10.84
CA GLY A 206 -13.98 -10.91 -11.03
C GLY A 206 -15.36 -11.21 -10.43
N GLN A 207 -15.96 -10.37 -9.59
CA GLN A 207 -17.34 -10.57 -9.11
C GLN A 207 -18.32 -9.43 -9.44
N GLY A 208 -17.86 -8.19 -9.61
CA GLY A 208 -18.76 -7.04 -9.86
C GLY A 208 -18.42 -6.16 -11.07
N GLY A 209 -17.17 -6.16 -11.55
CA GLY A 209 -16.75 -5.35 -12.70
C GLY A 209 -16.90 -6.04 -14.06
N ASP A 210 -16.88 -7.37 -14.06
CA ASP A 210 -16.93 -8.19 -15.28
C ASP A 210 -18.30 -8.79 -15.55
N LYS A 211 -19.29 -8.65 -14.65
CA LYS A 211 -20.66 -9.06 -14.98
C LYS A 211 -21.35 -8.08 -15.93
N VAL A 212 -20.93 -6.82 -16.01
CA VAL A 212 -21.34 -5.94 -17.12
C VAL A 212 -20.58 -6.29 -18.42
N ALA A 213 -19.40 -6.90 -18.33
CA ALA A 213 -18.65 -7.39 -19.49
C ALA A 213 -19.07 -8.81 -19.94
N ARG A 214 -19.67 -9.62 -19.06
CA ARG A 214 -20.09 -11.02 -19.34
C ARG A 214 -21.60 -11.21 -19.46
N ALA A 215 -22.42 -10.29 -18.96
CA ALA A 215 -23.85 -10.27 -19.26
C ALA A 215 -24.12 -9.35 -20.46
N GLY A 216 -23.71 -9.77 -21.66
CA GLY A 216 -24.33 -9.40 -22.93
C GLY A 216 -24.46 -7.92 -23.32
N VAL A 217 -23.98 -6.95 -22.54
CA VAL A 217 -23.89 -5.55 -22.97
C VAL A 217 -22.53 -5.40 -23.62
N SER A 218 -22.46 -5.71 -24.91
CA SER A 218 -21.32 -5.33 -25.72
C SER A 218 -21.03 -3.86 -25.45
N THR A 219 -19.83 -3.55 -24.95
CA THR A 219 -19.36 -2.16 -24.89
C THR A 219 -19.23 -1.57 -26.29
N GLU A 220 -19.27 -2.45 -27.31
CA GLU A 220 -19.42 -2.15 -28.73
C GLU A 220 -20.78 -1.51 -28.99
N ILE A 221 -20.73 -0.26 -29.42
CA ILE A 221 -21.87 0.57 -29.80
C ILE A 221 -22.15 0.35 -31.29
N GLU A 222 -21.10 0.34 -32.11
CA GLU A 222 -21.19 0.25 -33.57
C GLU A 222 -19.94 -0.44 -34.10
N ARG A 223 -20.06 -1.25 -35.15
CA ARG A 223 -18.93 -1.85 -35.87
C ARG A 223 -19.03 -1.53 -37.34
N ASP A 224 -18.06 -0.79 -37.84
CA ASP A 224 -17.98 -0.41 -39.25
C ASP A 224 -16.59 -0.73 -39.79
N ALA A 225 -16.51 -1.80 -40.58
CA ALA A 225 -15.23 -2.29 -41.12
C ALA A 225 -14.60 -1.29 -42.12
N SER A 226 -15.41 -0.44 -42.76
CA SER A 226 -14.91 0.60 -43.68
C SER A 226 -14.14 1.70 -42.94
N LYS A 227 -14.45 1.90 -41.66
CA LYS A 227 -13.83 2.86 -40.76
C LYS A 227 -12.59 2.30 -40.04
N GLY A 228 -12.06 1.17 -40.50
CA GLY A 228 -10.82 0.58 -40.00
C GLY A 228 -9.61 1.52 -40.15
N SER A 229 -8.73 1.55 -39.16
CA SER A 229 -7.53 2.40 -39.19
C SER A 229 -6.35 1.73 -38.49
N LYS A 230 -5.12 2.16 -38.81
CA LYS A 230 -3.91 1.73 -38.10
C LYS A 230 -3.85 2.27 -36.67
N PHE A 231 -4.62 3.31 -36.37
CA PHE A 231 -4.61 3.99 -35.07
C PHE A 231 -5.92 3.77 -34.32
N ASN A 232 -5.82 3.74 -32.99
CA ASN A 232 -6.98 3.81 -32.11
C ASN A 232 -7.34 5.28 -31.89
N PHE A 233 -8.61 5.63 -32.10
CA PHE A 233 -9.10 6.99 -31.89
C PHE A 233 -9.93 7.03 -30.62
N ALA A 234 -9.62 7.97 -29.72
CA ALA A 234 -10.36 8.14 -28.48
C ALA A 234 -11.11 9.47 -28.47
N PHE A 235 -12.44 9.40 -28.50
CA PHE A 235 -13.36 10.52 -28.45
C PHE A 235 -13.77 10.79 -27.00
N VAL A 236 -13.88 12.06 -26.62
CA VAL A 236 -14.42 12.47 -25.32
C VAL A 236 -15.57 13.40 -25.62
N ASP A 237 -16.77 13.03 -25.18
CA ASP A 237 -17.91 13.93 -25.29
C ASP A 237 -17.75 15.07 -24.28
N ILE A 238 -17.84 16.29 -24.78
CA ILE A 238 -17.63 17.53 -24.01
C ILE A 238 -18.96 18.10 -23.54
N SER A 239 -20.09 17.64 -24.08
CA SER A 239 -21.43 18.16 -23.73
C SER A 239 -21.83 17.88 -22.28
N ALA A 240 -21.39 16.74 -21.72
CA ALA A 240 -21.68 16.36 -20.34
C ALA A 240 -20.58 16.86 -19.38
N VAL A 241 -20.90 17.82 -18.52
CA VAL A 241 -19.95 18.46 -17.59
C VAL A 241 -19.48 17.49 -16.50
N ASP A 242 -20.40 16.71 -15.91
CA ASP A 242 -20.11 15.87 -14.73
C ASP A 242 -19.54 14.49 -15.06
N LYS A 243 -19.92 13.92 -16.20
CA LYS A 243 -19.49 12.59 -16.66
C LYS A 243 -19.20 12.67 -18.14
N ARG A 244 -17.94 12.96 -18.50
CA ARG A 244 -17.49 12.93 -19.90
C ARG A 244 -17.28 11.49 -20.34
N PRO A 245 -18.22 10.85 -21.08
CA PRO A 245 -17.98 9.51 -21.58
C PRO A 245 -16.82 9.54 -22.58
N MET A 246 -15.92 8.56 -22.47
CA MET A 246 -14.86 8.34 -23.42
C MET A 246 -15.22 7.15 -24.29
N PHE A 247 -15.14 7.34 -25.60
CA PHE A 247 -15.35 6.29 -26.60
C PHE A 247 -14.02 6.01 -27.31
N ILE A 248 -13.80 4.76 -27.66
CA ILE A 248 -12.61 4.31 -28.38
C ILE A 248 -13.09 3.63 -29.66
N ARG A 249 -12.55 4.07 -30.79
CA ARG A 249 -12.61 3.33 -32.05
C ARG A 249 -11.34 2.52 -32.17
N ASP A 250 -11.47 1.19 -32.13
CA ASP A 250 -10.38 0.26 -32.32
C ASP A 250 -9.93 0.21 -33.79
N THR A 251 -8.76 -0.37 -34.05
CA THR A 251 -8.21 -0.53 -35.40
C THR A 251 -9.14 -1.24 -36.37
N ARG A 252 -9.97 -2.15 -35.87
CA ARG A 252 -10.97 -2.91 -36.64
C ARG A 252 -12.23 -2.11 -37.00
N GLY A 253 -12.29 -0.84 -36.63
CA GLY A 253 -13.46 0.03 -36.88
C GLY A 253 -14.61 -0.18 -35.89
N THR A 254 -14.39 -0.91 -34.80
CA THR A 254 -15.37 -1.07 -33.71
C THR A 254 -15.32 0.14 -32.79
N LEU A 255 -16.46 0.82 -32.63
CA LEU A 255 -16.67 1.88 -31.66
C LEU A 255 -17.20 1.29 -30.35
N ARG A 256 -16.50 1.53 -29.24
CA ARG A 256 -16.88 1.06 -27.92
C ARG A 256 -16.68 2.10 -26.84
N ARG A 257 -17.34 1.94 -25.68
CA ARG A 257 -16.99 2.73 -24.48
C ARG A 257 -15.61 2.33 -23.95
N ALA A 258 -14.83 3.31 -23.51
CA ALA A 258 -13.50 3.09 -22.96
C ALA A 258 -13.56 2.32 -21.63
N SER A 259 -12.62 1.39 -21.43
CA SER A 259 -12.45 0.71 -20.14
C SER A 259 -11.92 1.68 -19.08
N LYS A 260 -12.22 1.42 -17.79
CA LYS A 260 -11.70 2.20 -16.66
C LYS A 260 -10.17 2.32 -16.70
N LEU A 261 -9.47 1.26 -17.10
CA LEU A 261 -8.01 1.25 -17.24
C LEU A 261 -7.51 2.18 -18.35
N GLU A 262 -8.21 2.23 -19.49
CA GLU A 262 -7.86 3.09 -20.63
C GLU A 262 -8.08 4.57 -20.28
N VAL A 263 -9.19 4.87 -19.60
CA VAL A 263 -9.48 6.22 -19.06
C VAL A 263 -8.39 6.64 -18.07
N TYR A 264 -8.00 5.76 -17.15
CA TYR A 264 -6.95 6.03 -16.18
C TYR A 264 -5.60 6.29 -16.85
N LYS A 265 -5.18 5.44 -17.81
CA LYS A 265 -3.95 5.62 -18.58
C LYS A 265 -3.91 6.96 -19.30
N LYS A 266 -5.02 7.39 -19.92
CA LYS A 266 -5.08 8.68 -20.63
C LYS A 266 -5.00 9.88 -19.67
N LYS A 267 -5.62 9.79 -18.48
CA LYS A 267 -5.55 10.84 -17.45
C LYS A 267 -4.16 10.99 -16.84
N THR A 268 -3.42 9.89 -16.69
CA THR A 268 -2.09 9.89 -16.03
C THR A 268 -0.92 10.07 -16.98
N LYS A 269 -1.12 9.85 -18.29
CA LYS A 269 -0.09 10.07 -19.30
C LYS A 269 0.21 11.57 -19.41
N LYS A 270 1.41 11.98 -18.99
CA LYS A 270 1.90 13.35 -19.19
C LYS A 270 1.87 13.69 -20.69
N PRO A 271 1.48 14.92 -21.08
CA PRO A 271 1.57 15.32 -22.48
C PRO A 271 3.02 15.17 -22.93
N ALA A 272 3.24 14.39 -23.99
CA ALA A 272 4.51 14.42 -24.68
C ALA A 272 4.55 15.77 -25.40
N PHE A 273 5.29 16.73 -24.84
CA PHE A 273 5.66 17.92 -25.58
C PHE A 273 6.54 17.44 -26.73
N PHE A 274 6.04 17.58 -27.96
CA PHE A 274 6.90 17.51 -29.14
C PHE A 274 7.82 18.73 -29.06
N MET A 275 9.12 18.49 -28.81
CA MET A 275 10.18 19.47 -29.10
C MET A 275 10.43 19.51 -30.59
#